data_AF-A0AAX2I481-F1
#
_entry.id   AF-A0AAX2I481-F1
#
_cell.length_a   1.000
_cell.length_b   1.000
_cell.length_c   1.000
_cell.angle_alpha   90.00
_cell.angle_beta   90.00
_cell.angle_gamma   90.00
#
_symmetry.space_group_name_H-M   'P 1'
#
loop_
_entity.id
_entity.type
_entity.pdbx_description
1 polymer ?
#
loop_
_entity_poly.entity_id
_entity_poly.type
_entity_poly.pdbx_seq_one_letter_code
_entity_poly.pdbx_strand_id
1 'polypeptide(L)'
;MHSRLKACCVAISESACGRLSSHIPVKQGDALFLAQEIIRKKRDGQPLSEEEIRFFINGIRDNVVSEGQIAALAMTIYFHDMSMPERVALTMAMRDSGTVLNWKSLNLNGPLVDKHSTGGVGDVTSLMLGPMVAACGGYVPMISGRGLGHTGGTLDKLEAIVTNGAIVIHTQRLKSDPGGNLLS
;
A
#
# COMPACT_ATOMS: atom_id res chain seq x y z
N MET A 1 -0.98 -8.48 26.36
CA MET A 1 -0.34 -7.60 25.36
C MET A 1 -0.14 -8.40 24.08
N HIS A 2 -1.08 -8.37 23.15
CA HIS A 2 -0.95 -9.00 21.83
C HIS A 2 -1.34 -7.95 20.79
N SER A 3 -0.36 -7.21 20.29
CA SER A 3 -0.53 -6.24 19.21
C SER A 3 -0.71 -7.00 17.89
N ARG A 4 -1.97 -7.34 17.56
CA ARG A 4 -2.33 -7.84 16.23
C ARG A 4 -2.08 -6.71 15.23
N LEU A 5 -1.06 -6.87 14.38
CA LEU A 5 -0.86 -5.99 13.25
C LEU A 5 -2.03 -6.13 12.28
N LYS A 6 -2.69 -5.00 12.02
CA LYS A 6 -3.75 -4.88 11.02
C LYS A 6 -3.22 -4.03 9.86
N ALA A 7 -3.23 -4.68 8.69
CA ALA A 7 -3.29 -4.16 7.32
C ALA A 7 -2.24 -3.12 6.88
N CYS A 8 -1.27 -3.58 6.09
CA CYS A 8 -0.67 -2.76 5.05
C CYS A 8 -1.65 -2.79 3.85
N CYS A 9 -2.14 -1.63 3.42
CA CYS A 9 -3.14 -1.53 2.36
C CYS A 9 -2.49 -1.86 1.01
N VAL A 10 -2.80 -3.01 0.43
CA VAL A 10 -2.46 -3.35 -0.96
C VAL A 10 -3.63 -2.84 -1.81
N ALA A 11 -3.43 -1.81 -2.63
CA ALA A 11 -4.37 -1.48 -3.69
C ALA A 11 -4.08 -2.41 -4.88
N ILE A 12 -4.82 -3.51 -4.99
CA ILE A 12 -4.81 -4.37 -6.19
C ILE A 12 -5.86 -3.79 -7.15
N SER A 13 -5.42 -3.38 -8.34
CA SER A 13 -6.33 -2.97 -9.44
C SER A 13 -7.11 -4.19 -9.94
N GLU A 14 -8.42 -4.06 -10.16
CA GLU A 14 -9.35 -5.10 -10.69
C GLU A 14 -9.03 -5.59 -12.14
N SER A 15 -7.93 -5.16 -12.75
CA SER A 15 -7.68 -5.37 -14.19
C SER A 15 -7.06 -6.74 -14.56
N ALA A 16 -6.99 -7.72 -13.64
CA ALA A 16 -6.28 -8.98 -13.86
C ALA A 16 -7.14 -10.19 -14.31
N CYS A 17 -8.39 -9.98 -14.72
CA CYS A 17 -9.20 -11.06 -15.29
C CYS A 17 -8.85 -11.29 -16.78
N GLY A 18 -7.85 -12.13 -17.08
CA GLY A 18 -7.73 -12.62 -18.47
C GLY A 18 -6.47 -13.33 -18.98
N ARG A 19 -5.34 -13.40 -18.26
CA ARG A 19 -4.14 -14.08 -18.79
C ARG A 19 -3.47 -15.02 -17.78
N LEU A 20 -3.81 -16.30 -17.88
CA LEU A 20 -3.12 -17.40 -17.19
C LEU A 20 -1.80 -17.70 -17.89
N SER A 21 -0.68 -17.23 -17.34
CA SER A 21 0.64 -17.79 -17.61
C SER A 21 1.24 -18.28 -16.28
N SER A 22 0.70 -19.38 -15.76
CA SER A 22 1.02 -19.89 -14.42
C SER A 22 2.35 -20.63 -14.31
N HIS A 23 3.16 -20.72 -15.38
CA HIS A 23 4.30 -21.64 -15.45
C HIS A 23 5.60 -21.06 -16.02
N ILE A 24 5.66 -19.76 -16.33
CA ILE A 24 6.90 -19.19 -16.88
C ILE A 24 7.74 -18.64 -15.72
N PRO A 25 8.95 -19.18 -15.48
CA PRO A 25 9.85 -18.57 -14.52
C PRO A 25 10.29 -17.20 -15.04
N VAL A 26 10.14 -16.17 -14.21
CA VAL A 26 10.55 -14.81 -14.55
C VAL A 26 11.94 -14.54 -13.96
N LYS A 27 12.90 -14.20 -14.83
CA LYS A 27 14.26 -13.85 -14.41
C LYS A 27 14.29 -12.44 -13.83
N GLN A 28 14.74 -12.30 -12.58
CA GLN A 28 15.17 -11.04 -12.00
C GLN A 28 16.61 -11.23 -11.47
N GLY A 29 17.60 -10.95 -12.32
CA GLY A 29 19.01 -11.29 -12.07
C GLY A 29 19.36 -12.76 -12.40
N ASP A 30 20.36 -13.32 -11.71
CA ASP A 30 20.87 -14.70 -11.90
C ASP A 30 20.04 -15.78 -11.17
N ALA A 31 19.08 -15.39 -10.32
CA ALA A 31 18.21 -16.29 -9.58
C ALA A 31 16.88 -16.53 -10.30
N LEU A 32 16.45 -17.79 -10.37
CA LEU A 32 15.17 -18.21 -10.93
C LEU A 32 14.13 -18.32 -9.82
N PHE A 33 13.20 -17.36 -9.75
CA PHE A 33 12.12 -17.40 -8.76
C PHE A 33 10.81 -17.88 -9.39
N LEU A 34 10.05 -18.64 -8.60
CA LEU A 34 8.72 -19.12 -8.97
C LEU A 34 7.76 -18.82 -7.81
N ALA A 35 6.62 -18.18 -8.11
CA ALA A 35 5.66 -17.75 -7.09
C ALA A 35 5.16 -18.93 -6.24
N GLN A 36 4.96 -20.10 -6.86
CA GLN A 36 4.57 -21.34 -6.17
C GLN A 36 5.60 -21.78 -5.12
N GLU A 37 6.89 -21.61 -5.41
CA GLU A 37 7.96 -22.00 -4.49
C GLU A 37 8.05 -21.07 -3.28
N ILE A 38 7.84 -19.77 -3.50
CA ILE A 38 7.75 -18.77 -2.41
C ILE A 38 6.55 -19.09 -1.51
N ILE A 39 5.38 -19.35 -2.10
CA ILE A 39 4.17 -19.73 -1.35
C ILE A 39 4.41 -21.03 -0.58
N ARG A 40 5.00 -22.05 -1.21
CA ARG A 40 5.33 -23.34 -0.57
C ARG A 40 6.26 -23.13 0.63
N LYS A 41 7.33 -22.37 0.44
CA LYS A 41 8.31 -22.05 1.48
C LYS A 41 7.64 -21.37 2.68
N LYS A 42 6.80 -20.36 2.44
CA LYS A 42 6.10 -19.66 3.52
C LYS A 42 5.03 -20.51 4.20
N ARG A 43 4.29 -21.32 3.42
CA ARG A 43 3.35 -22.32 3.92
C ARG A 43 4.02 -23.32 4.86
N ASP A 44 5.27 -23.69 4.60
CA ASP A 44 6.03 -24.62 5.42
C ASP A 44 6.71 -23.92 6.62
N GLY A 45 6.34 -22.66 6.91
CA GLY A 45 6.81 -21.89 8.06
C GLY A 45 8.23 -21.32 7.90
N GLN A 46 8.83 -21.42 6.71
CA GLN A 46 10.18 -20.92 6.47
C GLN A 46 10.17 -19.40 6.17
N PRO A 47 11.19 -18.65 6.62
CA PRO A 47 11.28 -17.22 6.35
C PRO A 47 11.58 -16.95 4.87
N LEU A 48 10.95 -15.91 4.32
CA LEU A 48 11.24 -15.43 2.97
C LEU A 48 12.44 -14.47 2.95
N SER A 49 13.22 -14.52 1.88
CA SER A 49 14.30 -13.56 1.64
C SER A 49 13.75 -12.24 1.07
N GLU A 50 14.55 -11.18 1.13
CA GLU A 50 14.17 -9.89 0.55
C GLU A 50 13.94 -10.00 -0.97
N GLU A 51 14.77 -10.78 -1.66
CA GLU A 51 14.68 -11.00 -3.11
C GLU A 51 13.40 -11.75 -3.49
N GLU A 52 13.03 -12.78 -2.72
CA GLU A 52 11.79 -13.52 -2.91
C GLU A 52 10.56 -12.61 -2.74
N ILE A 53 10.55 -11.77 -1.69
CA ILE A 53 9.48 -10.82 -1.44
C ILE A 53 9.40 -9.78 -2.55
N ARG A 54 10.54 -9.20 -2.95
CA ARG A 54 10.62 -8.20 -4.02
C ARG A 54 10.16 -8.76 -5.36
N PHE A 55 10.56 -9.99 -5.69
CA PHE A 55 10.08 -10.70 -6.86
C PHE A 55 8.56 -10.84 -6.83
N PHE A 56 7.99 -11.29 -5.72
CA PHE A 56 6.54 -11.51 -5.63
C PHE A 56 5.77 -10.19 -5.77
N ILE A 57 6.20 -9.12 -5.10
CA ILE A 57 5.55 -7.80 -5.17
C ILE A 57 5.66 -7.18 -6.57
N ASN A 58 6.83 -7.25 -7.22
CA ASN A 58 6.97 -6.81 -8.61
C ASN A 58 6.07 -7.64 -9.53
N GLY A 59 5.95 -8.95 -9.28
CA GLY A 59 5.05 -9.82 -10.02
C GLY A 59 3.57 -9.45 -9.87
N ILE A 60 3.14 -8.92 -8.71
CA ILE A 60 1.80 -8.35 -8.54
C ILE A 60 1.64 -7.09 -9.40
N ARG A 61 2.59 -6.15 -9.31
CA ARG A 61 2.58 -4.90 -10.10
C ARG A 61 2.52 -5.18 -11.60
N ASP A 62 3.31 -6.13 -12.06
CA ASP A 62 3.47 -6.46 -13.47
C ASP A 62 2.39 -7.45 -13.98
N ASN A 63 1.40 -7.78 -13.15
CA ASN A 63 0.31 -8.74 -13.43
C ASN A 63 0.80 -10.14 -13.84
N VAL A 64 1.97 -10.56 -13.35
CA VAL A 64 2.54 -11.90 -13.55
C VAL A 64 2.00 -12.88 -12.51
N VAL A 65 1.80 -12.40 -11.29
CA VAL A 65 1.27 -13.20 -10.19
C VAL A 65 -0.26 -13.15 -10.23
N SER A 66 -0.91 -14.31 -10.27
CA SER A 66 -2.37 -14.39 -10.34
C SER A 66 -3.04 -14.07 -9.00
N GLU A 67 -4.31 -13.65 -9.03
CA GLU A 67 -5.09 -13.41 -7.81
C GLU A 67 -5.11 -14.62 -6.86
N GLY A 68 -5.18 -15.84 -7.40
CA GLY A 68 -5.10 -17.07 -6.62
C GLY A 68 -3.76 -17.23 -5.90
N GLN A 69 -2.64 -16.85 -6.54
CA GLN A 69 -1.32 -16.86 -5.92
C GLN A 69 -1.20 -15.77 -4.84
N ILE A 70 -1.75 -14.58 -5.07
CA ILE A 70 -1.79 -13.49 -4.08
C ILE A 70 -2.57 -13.95 -2.84
N ALA A 71 -3.77 -14.50 -3.04
CA ALA A 71 -4.60 -15.02 -1.97
C ALA A 71 -3.91 -16.15 -1.19
N ALA A 72 -3.25 -17.07 -1.89
CA ALA A 72 -2.49 -18.14 -1.26
C ALA A 72 -1.35 -17.61 -0.39
N LEU A 73 -0.54 -16.66 -0.88
CA LEU A 73 0.52 -16.05 -0.09
C LEU A 73 -0.06 -15.32 1.14
N ALA A 74 -1.09 -14.50 0.95
CA ALA A 74 -1.74 -13.77 2.04
C ALA A 74 -2.26 -14.72 3.14
N MET A 75 -2.86 -15.85 2.75
CA MET A 75 -3.34 -16.86 3.71
C MET A 75 -2.19 -17.56 4.44
N THR A 76 -1.09 -17.88 3.74
CA THR A 76 0.08 -18.48 4.39
C THR A 76 0.73 -17.54 5.41
N ILE A 77 0.81 -16.23 5.09
CA ILE A 77 1.27 -15.18 6.02
C ILE A 77 0.33 -15.07 7.22
N TYR A 78 -0.99 -15.15 7.02
CA TYR A 78 -1.96 -15.13 8.12
C TYR A 78 -1.72 -16.27 9.13
N PHE A 79 -1.40 -17.48 8.64
CA PHE A 79 -1.18 -18.64 9.51
C PHE A 79 0.23 -18.71 10.13
N HIS A 80 1.27 -18.23 9.44
CA HIS A 80 2.66 -18.38 9.88
C HIS A 80 3.34 -17.07 10.32
N ASP A 81 2.61 -15.95 10.29
CA ASP A 81 3.09 -14.59 10.54
C ASP A 81 4.31 -14.22 9.67
N MET A 82 4.88 -13.03 9.89
CA MET A 82 6.16 -12.62 9.32
C MET A 82 7.08 -12.11 10.42
N SER A 83 8.34 -12.51 10.33
CA SER A 83 9.42 -11.94 11.11
C SER A 83 9.58 -10.44 10.80
N MET A 84 10.25 -9.70 11.69
CA MET A 84 10.51 -8.27 11.48
C MET A 84 11.26 -8.00 10.16
N PRO A 85 12.32 -8.75 9.80
CA PRO A 85 13.00 -8.57 8.51
C PRO A 85 12.06 -8.77 7.30
N GLU A 86 11.22 -9.80 7.31
CA GLU A 86 10.23 -10.03 6.25
C GLU A 86 9.24 -8.86 6.12
N ARG A 87 8.78 -8.32 7.25
CA ARG A 87 7.83 -7.19 7.27
C ARG A 87 8.46 -5.91 6.72
N VAL A 88 9.73 -5.66 7.05
CA VAL A 88 10.49 -4.53 6.50
C VAL A 88 10.67 -4.71 5.00
N ALA A 89 11.12 -5.89 4.56
CA ALA A 89 11.30 -6.21 3.14
C ALA A 89 10.00 -6.06 2.35
N LEU A 90 8.87 -6.56 2.88
CA LEU A 90 7.55 -6.43 2.27
C LEU A 90 7.12 -4.97 2.13
N THR A 91 7.26 -4.20 3.21
CA THR A 91 6.88 -2.78 3.22
C THR A 91 7.72 -1.99 2.22
N MET A 92 9.02 -2.24 2.16
CA MET A 92 9.95 -1.58 1.24
C MET A 92 9.68 -1.97 -0.21
N ALA A 93 9.46 -3.25 -0.49
CA ALA A 93 9.09 -3.73 -1.82
C ALA A 93 7.75 -3.13 -2.29
N MET A 94 6.74 -3.05 -1.41
CA MET A 94 5.47 -2.41 -1.73
C MET A 94 5.64 -0.92 -2.03
N ARG A 95 6.40 -0.18 -1.20
CA ARG A 95 6.70 1.24 -1.42
C ARG A 95 7.40 1.46 -2.76
N ASP A 96 8.41 0.65 -3.05
CA ASP A 96 9.27 0.79 -4.23
C ASP A 96 8.64 0.20 -5.50
N SER A 97 7.51 -0.49 -5.38
CA SER A 97 6.77 -1.01 -6.55
C SER A 97 6.17 0.11 -7.39
N GLY A 98 5.89 1.27 -6.79
CA GLY A 98 5.29 2.43 -7.46
C GLY A 98 6.18 3.66 -7.44
N THR A 99 5.56 4.82 -7.64
CA THR A 99 6.24 6.12 -7.59
C THR A 99 6.46 6.56 -6.14
N VAL A 100 7.72 6.82 -5.78
CA VAL A 100 8.07 7.41 -4.47
C VAL A 100 8.04 8.93 -4.58
N LEU A 101 7.10 9.56 -3.87
CA LEU A 101 6.94 11.01 -3.88
C LEU A 101 8.06 11.69 -3.09
N ASN A 102 8.70 12.69 -3.71
CA ASN A 102 9.75 13.50 -3.09
C ASN A 102 9.33 14.97 -3.08
N TRP A 103 9.25 15.54 -1.88
CA TRP A 103 8.75 16.88 -1.64
C TRP A 103 9.85 17.91 -1.38
N LYS A 104 11.12 17.49 -1.39
CA LYS A 104 12.27 18.38 -1.09
C LYS A 104 12.35 19.58 -2.03
N SER A 105 11.99 19.41 -3.29
CA SER A 105 12.01 20.46 -4.31
C SER A 105 10.99 21.57 -4.08
N LEU A 106 9.96 21.34 -3.25
CA LEU A 106 8.89 22.31 -3.02
C LEU A 106 9.24 23.32 -1.92
N ASN A 107 10.37 23.17 -1.23
CA ASN A 107 10.85 24.09 -0.19
C ASN A 107 9.76 24.51 0.81
N LEU A 108 8.99 23.53 1.30
CA LEU A 108 7.84 23.76 2.17
C LEU A 108 8.26 24.41 3.50
N ASN A 109 7.50 25.39 3.96
CA ASN A 109 7.79 26.14 5.18
C ASN A 109 7.18 25.51 6.45
N GLY A 110 6.81 24.23 6.40
CA GLY A 110 6.14 23.53 7.48
C GLY A 110 6.35 22.02 7.39
N PRO A 111 6.02 21.28 8.46
CA PRO A 111 6.29 19.85 8.53
C PRO A 111 5.36 19.06 7.60
N LEU A 112 5.90 18.02 6.96
CA LEU A 112 5.09 16.98 6.30
C LEU A 112 4.70 15.93 7.32
N VAL A 113 3.40 15.72 7.50
CA VAL A 113 2.86 14.79 8.49
C VAL A 113 1.72 13.98 7.89
N ASP A 114 1.60 12.73 8.31
CA ASP A 114 0.48 11.86 7.94
C ASP A 114 -0.02 11.13 9.18
N LYS A 115 -1.31 10.82 9.19
CA LYS A 115 -1.96 10.02 10.23
C LYS A 115 -2.66 8.86 9.55
N HIS A 116 -2.37 7.66 10.04
CA HIS A 116 -3.04 6.45 9.62
C HIS A 116 -3.87 5.83 10.75
N SER A 117 -4.95 5.14 10.39
CA SER A 117 -5.76 4.33 11.32
C SER A 117 -5.66 2.87 10.92
N THR A 118 -5.61 1.94 11.87
CA THR A 118 -5.74 0.50 11.58
C THR A 118 -7.17 0.08 11.22
N GLY A 119 -8.10 1.03 11.18
CA GLY A 119 -9.53 0.82 10.96
C GLY A 119 -10.35 0.87 12.26
N GLY A 120 -11.61 1.28 12.13
CA GLY A 120 -12.57 1.40 13.22
C GLY A 120 -13.97 1.72 12.71
N VAL A 121 -15.00 1.23 13.40
CA VAL A 121 -16.40 1.53 13.07
C VAL A 121 -16.65 3.01 13.35
N GLY A 122 -17.05 3.76 12.32
CA GLY A 122 -17.31 5.21 12.44
C GLY A 122 -16.06 6.09 12.60
N ASP A 123 -14.85 5.60 12.31
CA ASP A 123 -13.63 6.43 12.45
C ASP A 123 -13.62 7.57 11.40
N VAL A 124 -13.93 8.78 11.84
CA VAL A 124 -13.89 10.01 11.02
C VAL A 124 -12.69 10.90 11.37
N THR A 125 -11.77 10.41 12.20
CA THR A 125 -10.66 11.21 12.74
C THR A 125 -9.80 11.80 11.63
N SER A 126 -9.48 11.01 10.62
CA SER A 126 -8.63 11.44 9.50
C SER A 126 -9.26 12.57 8.69
N LEU A 127 -10.60 12.59 8.57
CA LEU A 127 -11.34 13.65 7.86
C LEU A 127 -11.21 15.00 8.56
N MET A 128 -11.25 15.00 9.89
CA MET A 128 -11.19 16.23 10.70
C MET A 128 -9.74 16.69 10.92
N LEU A 129 -8.83 15.75 11.15
CA LEU A 129 -7.46 16.04 11.55
C LEU A 129 -6.62 16.64 10.41
N GLY A 130 -6.83 16.20 9.16
CA GLY A 130 -6.15 16.77 8.00
C GLY A 130 -6.29 18.29 7.91
N PRO A 131 -7.52 18.84 7.88
CA PRO A 131 -7.73 20.28 7.80
C PRO A 131 -7.20 21.04 9.01
N MET A 132 -7.33 20.47 10.22
CA MET A 132 -6.82 21.09 11.45
C MET A 132 -5.29 21.28 11.38
N VAL A 133 -4.57 20.23 10.98
CA VAL A 133 -3.11 20.29 10.84
C VAL A 133 -2.69 21.24 9.71
N ALA A 134 -3.41 21.23 8.59
CA ALA A 134 -3.15 22.14 7.48
C ALA A 134 -3.31 23.62 7.86
N ALA A 135 -4.35 23.94 8.64
CA ALA A 135 -4.58 25.28 9.19
C ALA A 135 -3.46 25.72 10.15
N CYS A 136 -2.88 24.78 10.89
CA CYS A 136 -1.76 25.02 11.81
C CYS A 136 -0.37 25.08 11.14
N GLY A 137 -0.27 25.05 9.81
CA GLY A 137 1.03 25.14 9.11
C GLY A 137 1.59 23.83 8.58
N GLY A 138 0.94 22.69 8.83
CA GLY A 138 1.39 21.39 8.36
C GLY A 138 0.99 21.09 6.91
N TYR A 139 1.74 20.18 6.27
CA TYR A 139 1.42 19.61 4.97
C TYR A 139 1.04 18.14 5.16
N VAL A 140 -0.15 17.75 4.69
CA VAL A 140 -0.73 16.43 4.99
C VAL A 140 -0.90 15.61 3.71
N PRO A 141 0.14 15.03 3.09
CA PRO A 141 0.00 14.21 1.88
C PRO A 141 -0.53 12.80 2.20
N MET A 142 -1.73 12.73 2.78
CA MET A 142 -2.33 11.48 3.23
C MET A 142 -2.65 10.57 2.05
N ILE A 143 -2.18 9.32 2.12
CA ILE A 143 -2.62 8.24 1.22
C ILE A 143 -3.62 7.38 2.00
N SER A 144 -4.88 7.37 1.56
CA SER A 144 -5.95 6.61 2.20
C SER A 144 -6.45 5.46 1.33
N GLY A 145 -6.82 4.37 2.00
CA GLY A 145 -7.53 3.24 1.38
C GLY A 145 -9.06 3.37 1.46
N ARG A 146 -9.71 2.42 0.76
CA ARG A 146 -11.13 2.09 0.89
C ARG A 146 -11.39 1.23 2.12
N GLY A 147 -12.66 0.90 2.36
CA GLY A 147 -13.09 0.01 3.43
C GLY A 147 -12.36 -1.33 3.39
N LEU A 148 -12.06 -1.84 4.58
CA LEU A 148 -11.39 -3.13 4.77
C LEU A 148 -12.16 -3.95 5.81
N GLY A 149 -12.58 -5.14 5.39
CA GLY A 149 -13.46 -5.99 6.21
C GLY A 149 -14.76 -5.25 6.56
N HIS A 150 -15.07 -5.17 7.86
CA HIS A 150 -16.25 -4.48 8.36
C HIS A 150 -16.04 -2.99 8.66
N THR A 151 -14.83 -2.46 8.41
CA THR A 151 -14.50 -1.05 8.68
C THR A 151 -14.58 -0.22 7.40
N GLY A 152 -15.26 0.93 7.46
CA GLY A 152 -15.38 1.84 6.31
C GLY A 152 -14.12 2.67 6.08
N GLY A 153 -13.76 2.92 4.83
CA GLY A 153 -12.56 3.67 4.44
C GLY A 153 -12.72 5.18 4.63
N THR A 154 -11.61 5.90 4.78
CA THR A 154 -11.63 7.37 4.75
C THR A 154 -11.90 7.87 3.32
N LEU A 155 -11.43 7.14 2.30
CA LEU A 155 -11.68 7.45 0.90
C LEU A 155 -13.17 7.38 0.56
N ASP A 156 -13.87 6.31 0.97
CA ASP A 156 -15.30 6.12 0.69
C ASP A 156 -16.17 7.25 1.31
N LYS A 157 -15.76 7.76 2.48
CA LYS A 157 -16.43 8.89 3.15
C LYS A 157 -16.20 10.22 2.42
N LEU A 158 -15.01 10.43 1.86
CA LEU A 158 -14.69 11.62 1.07
C LEU A 158 -15.41 11.62 -0.28
N GLU A 159 -15.47 10.46 -0.95
CA GLU A 159 -16.14 10.31 -2.26
C GLU A 159 -17.64 10.61 -2.19
N ALA A 160 -18.27 10.44 -1.03
CA ALA A 160 -19.67 10.82 -0.82
C ALA A 160 -19.92 12.34 -0.95
N ILE A 161 -18.88 13.16 -0.82
CA ILE A 161 -18.95 14.63 -0.85
C ILE A 161 -18.19 15.20 -2.07
N VAL A 162 -17.12 14.53 -2.53
CA VAL A 162 -16.21 15.01 -3.59
C VAL A 162 -16.11 13.95 -4.70
N THR A 163 -16.46 14.31 -5.94
CA THR A 163 -16.69 13.37 -7.05
C THR A 163 -15.46 12.86 -7.81
N ASN A 164 -14.22 13.22 -7.41
CA ASN A 164 -13.02 12.76 -8.11
C ASN A 164 -12.33 11.60 -7.35
N GLY A 165 -12.76 10.37 -7.64
CA GLY A 165 -12.26 9.10 -7.07
C GLY A 165 -10.85 8.69 -7.49
N ALA A 166 -9.90 9.62 -7.54
CA ALA A 166 -8.48 9.29 -7.62
C ALA A 166 -7.98 8.80 -6.26
N ILE A 167 -6.82 8.13 -6.22
CA ILE A 167 -6.04 7.97 -4.98
C ILE A 167 -5.88 9.37 -4.40
N VAL A 168 -6.68 9.72 -3.39
CA VAL A 168 -6.67 11.06 -2.83
C VAL A 168 -5.41 11.17 -2.00
N ILE A 169 -4.30 11.56 -2.64
CA ILE A 169 -3.24 12.28 -1.95
C ILE A 169 -3.92 13.58 -1.53
N HIS A 170 -4.43 13.64 -0.29
CA HIS A 170 -5.20 14.78 0.15
C HIS A 170 -4.26 15.94 0.45
N THR A 171 -3.78 16.63 -0.57
CA THR A 171 -2.76 17.66 -0.45
C THR A 171 -3.34 19.00 0.03
N GLN A 172 -3.91 18.99 1.24
CA GLN A 172 -4.78 20.05 1.76
C GLN A 172 -4.13 21.44 1.83
N ARG A 173 -2.79 21.50 1.91
CA ARG A 173 -2.00 22.73 1.81
C ARG A 173 -1.12 22.81 0.54
N LEU A 174 -0.85 21.70 -0.17
CA LEU A 174 -0.07 21.77 -1.43
C LEU A 174 -0.92 22.30 -2.59
N LYS A 175 -2.26 22.21 -2.52
CA LYS A 175 -3.16 22.81 -3.52
C LYS A 175 -3.31 24.33 -3.39
N SER A 176 -2.93 24.92 -2.26
CA SER A 176 -3.09 26.35 -1.98
C SER A 176 -1.82 27.19 -2.16
N ASP A 177 -0.72 26.59 -2.63
CA ASP A 177 0.48 27.35 -2.98
C ASP A 177 0.24 28.09 -4.33
N PRO A 178 0.75 29.34 -4.52
CA PRO A 178 0.42 30.18 -5.67
C PRO A 178 0.85 29.61 -7.04
N GLY A 179 1.58 28.50 -7.06
CA GLY A 179 2.14 27.86 -8.26
C GLY A 179 1.19 26.92 -9.02
N GLY A 180 -0.01 26.64 -8.50
CA GLY A 180 -1.15 26.15 -9.30
C GLY A 180 -0.96 24.87 -10.14
N ASN A 181 0.06 24.04 -9.90
CA ASN A 181 0.18 22.78 -10.63
C ASN A 181 -0.57 21.68 -9.88
N LEU A 182 -1.78 21.39 -10.36
CA LEU A 182 -2.55 20.21 -9.96
C LEU A 182 -1.67 18.97 -10.17
N LEU A 183 -1.24 18.34 -9.07
CA LEU A 183 -0.79 16.96 -9.12
C LEU A 183 -2.05 16.12 -9.39
N SER A 184 -2.36 15.95 -10.67
CA SER A 184 -3.26 14.91 -11.20
C SER A 184 -2.56 13.56 -11.15
#